data_AF-B1ZS86-F1
#
_entry.id   AF-B1ZS86-F1
#
_cell.length_a   1.000
_cell.length_b   1.000
_cell.length_c   1.000
_cell.angle_alpha   90.00
_cell.angle_beta   90.00
_cell.angle_gamma   90.00
#
_symmetry.space_group_name_H-M   'P 1'
#
loop_
_entity.id
_entity.type
_entity.pdbx_description
1 polymer ?
#
loop_
_entity_poly.entity_id
_entity_poly.type
_entity_poly.pdbx_seq_one_letter_code
_entity_poly.pdbx_strand_id
1 'polypeptide(L)'
;MIRAEFAGAAAPELVVACTVLHFTADRYSMVFNGVEADAGSYVAEGDAATRMLTLQADKGPHTGRVVCCIYQLVGDRLRICYGLDGRTPTQFTTQADEPHYLATYRRCTEERDTVDSSV
;
A
#
# COMPACT_ATOMS: atom_id res chain seq x y z
N MET A 1 4.53 6.20 -7.01
CA MET A 1 5.34 5.28 -6.17
C MET A 1 6.83 5.46 -6.51
N ILE A 2 7.80 5.01 -5.70
CA ILE A 2 9.24 5.02 -6.08
C ILE A 2 9.65 3.69 -6.73
N ARG A 3 9.23 2.57 -6.14
CA ARG A 3 9.48 1.21 -6.66
C ARG A 3 8.51 0.23 -6.01
N ALA A 4 8.32 -0.91 -6.66
CA ALA A 4 7.72 -2.09 -6.05
C ALA A 4 8.38 -3.37 -6.55
N GLU A 5 8.16 -4.45 -5.80
CA GLU A 5 8.64 -5.79 -6.08
C GLU A 5 7.55 -6.81 -5.76
N PHE A 6 7.42 -7.84 -6.59
CA PHE A 6 6.56 -8.99 -6.39
C PHE A 6 7.28 -10.24 -6.88
N ALA A 7 7.24 -11.32 -6.09
CA ALA A 7 7.89 -12.58 -6.44
C ALA A 7 9.39 -12.46 -6.80
N GLY A 8 10.12 -11.54 -6.14
CA GLY A 8 11.53 -11.23 -6.40
C GLY A 8 11.78 -10.38 -7.65
N ALA A 9 10.74 -9.94 -8.36
CA ALA A 9 10.84 -9.17 -9.59
C ALA A 9 10.36 -7.72 -9.39
N ALA A 10 11.11 -6.77 -9.95
CA ALA A 10 10.71 -5.37 -9.95
C ALA A 10 9.40 -5.16 -10.73
N ALA A 11 8.52 -4.32 -10.21
CA ALA A 11 7.30 -3.92 -10.90
C ALA A 11 7.63 -3.14 -12.19
N PRO A 12 6.81 -3.28 -13.24
CA PRO A 12 6.97 -2.48 -14.46
C PRO A 12 6.94 -0.97 -14.16
N GLU A 13 7.67 -0.18 -14.95
CA GLU A 13 7.75 1.28 -14.78
C GLU A 13 6.38 1.95 -14.76
N LEU A 14 5.46 1.49 -15.62
CA LEU A 14 4.09 1.99 -15.67
C LEU A 14 3.36 1.83 -14.33
N VAL A 15 3.55 0.72 -13.63
CA VAL A 15 2.96 0.50 -12.30
C VAL A 15 3.51 1.52 -11.31
N VAL A 16 4.83 1.73 -11.32
CA VAL A 16 5.48 2.69 -10.42
C VAL A 16 5.01 4.13 -10.67
N ALA A 17 4.86 4.51 -11.94
CA ALA A 17 4.47 5.85 -12.37
C ALA A 17 2.99 6.16 -12.10
N CYS A 18 2.11 5.17 -12.32
CA CYS A 18 0.66 5.38 -12.26
C CYS A 18 0.02 5.03 -10.91
N THR A 19 0.75 4.40 -9.97
CA THR A 19 0.22 4.07 -8.64
C THR A 19 0.48 5.16 -7.61
N VAL A 20 -0.60 5.60 -6.97
CA VAL A 20 -0.62 6.46 -5.79
C VAL A 20 -1.36 5.76 -4.66
N LEU A 21 -0.83 5.84 -3.44
CA LEU A 21 -1.45 5.32 -2.23
C LEU A 21 -1.80 6.50 -1.33
N HIS A 22 -3.07 6.64 -0.99
CA HIS A 22 -3.58 7.62 -0.07
C HIS A 22 -3.91 6.96 1.27
N PHE A 23 -3.57 7.64 2.35
CA PHE A 23 -3.99 7.30 3.71
C PHE A 23 -4.64 8.53 4.33
N THR A 24 -5.82 8.35 4.92
CA THR A 24 -6.45 9.33 5.82
C THR A 24 -6.28 8.83 7.26
N ALA A 25 -7.13 9.25 8.21
CA ALA A 25 -7.02 8.81 9.60
C ALA A 25 -7.21 7.28 9.77
N ASP A 26 -8.16 6.71 9.03
CA ASP A 26 -8.62 5.33 9.17
C ASP A 26 -8.93 4.63 7.82
N ARG A 27 -8.71 5.33 6.69
CA ARG A 27 -8.98 4.82 5.34
C ARG A 27 -7.72 4.82 4.49
N TYR A 28 -7.68 3.88 3.55
CA TYR A 28 -6.73 3.92 2.44
C TYR A 28 -7.47 3.88 1.10
N SER A 29 -6.84 4.44 0.08
CA SER A 29 -7.20 4.19 -1.32
C SER A 29 -5.95 4.05 -2.18
N MET A 30 -6.00 3.10 -3.11
CA MET A 30 -5.00 2.87 -4.13
C MET A 30 -5.55 3.36 -5.46
N VAL A 31 -4.89 4.36 -6.03
CA VAL A 31 -5.23 4.94 -7.32
C VAL A 31 -4.25 4.43 -8.35
N PHE A 32 -4.75 3.83 -9.42
CA PHE A 32 -3.97 3.46 -10.59
C PHE A 32 -4.44 4.27 -11.79
N ASN A 33 -3.51 5.03 -12.39
CA ASN A 33 -3.77 5.86 -13.57
C ASN A 33 -4.97 6.83 -13.38
N GLY A 34 -5.06 7.44 -12.19
CA GLY A 34 -6.12 8.39 -11.84
C GLY A 34 -7.46 7.77 -11.45
N VAL A 35 -7.57 6.43 -11.49
CA VAL A 35 -8.79 5.72 -11.11
C VAL A 35 -8.56 4.98 -9.80
N GLU A 36 -9.48 5.12 -8.84
CA GLU A 36 -9.45 4.33 -7.60
C GLU A 36 -9.66 2.85 -7.93
N ALA A 37 -8.61 2.06 -7.70
CA ALA A 37 -8.52 0.65 -8.06
C ALA A 37 -8.78 -0.28 -6.87
N ASP A 38 -8.47 0.16 -5.65
CA ASP A 38 -8.71 -0.58 -4.41
C ASP A 38 -8.86 0.39 -3.23
N ALA A 39 -9.72 0.09 -2.26
CA ALA A 39 -9.89 0.94 -1.09
C ALA A 39 -10.43 0.16 0.11
N GLY A 40 -10.27 0.74 1.30
CA GLY A 40 -10.75 0.14 2.53
C GLY A 40 -10.39 0.92 3.78
N SER A 41 -10.59 0.29 4.93
CA SER A 41 -10.14 0.78 6.22
C SER A 41 -8.79 0.18 6.59
N TYR A 42 -8.10 0.82 7.54
CA TYR A 42 -6.90 0.23 8.13
C TYR A 42 -6.80 0.51 9.62
N VAL A 43 -6.04 -0.36 10.30
CA VAL A 43 -5.57 -0.13 11.67
C VAL A 43 -4.05 -0.17 11.65
N ALA A 44 -3.42 0.79 12.33
CA ALA A 44 -1.98 0.85 12.54
C ALA A 44 -1.66 0.49 13.99
N GLU A 45 -0.76 -0.46 14.18
CA GLU A 45 -0.36 -0.96 15.51
C GLU A 45 1.16 -1.05 15.62
N GLY A 46 1.64 -1.17 16.86
CA GLY A 46 3.06 -1.37 17.18
C GLY A 46 3.83 -0.09 17.48
N ASP A 47 5.11 -0.28 17.83
CA ASP A 47 6.05 0.79 18.16
C ASP A 47 7.02 1.07 16.99
N ALA A 48 8.07 1.87 17.20
CA ALA A 48 9.05 2.18 16.15
C ALA A 48 9.75 0.95 15.55
N ALA A 49 9.83 -0.18 16.25
CA ALA A 49 10.47 -1.42 15.81
C ALA A 49 9.49 -2.45 15.22
N THR A 50 8.20 -2.37 15.56
CA THR A 50 7.19 -3.41 15.28
C THR A 50 5.97 -2.88 14.52
N ARG A 51 6.16 -1.85 13.69
CA ARG A 51 5.07 -1.16 12.97
C ARG A 51 4.31 -2.08 12.00
N MET A 52 3.04 -2.32 12.29
CA MET A 52 2.13 -3.13 11.50
C MET A 52 0.96 -2.31 10.98
N LEU A 53 0.45 -2.71 9.81
CA LEU A 53 -0.83 -2.23 9.26
C LEU A 53 -1.70 -3.43 8.91
N THR A 54 -2.96 -3.38 9.32
CA THR A 54 -3.98 -4.34 8.90
C THR A 54 -4.96 -3.61 8.01
N LEU A 55 -5.01 -3.95 6.72
CA LEU A 55 -5.92 -3.37 5.74
C LEU A 55 -7.14 -4.27 5.61
N GLN A 56 -8.33 -3.68 5.61
CA GLN A 56 -9.57 -4.38 5.30
C GLN A 56 -10.19 -3.74 4.06
N ALA A 57 -10.12 -4.45 2.94
CA ALA A 57 -10.60 -3.95 1.65
C ALA A 57 -12.14 -4.06 1.56
N ASP A 58 -12.78 -2.98 1.14
CA ASP A 58 -14.23 -2.93 0.88
C ASP A 58 -14.57 -2.52 -0.56
N LYS A 59 -13.57 -2.14 -1.36
CA LYS A 59 -13.69 -1.88 -2.80
C LYS A 59 -12.48 -2.43 -3.56
N GLY A 60 -12.70 -2.86 -4.79
CA GLY A 60 -11.65 -3.33 -5.69
C GLY A 60 -11.43 -4.84 -5.65
N PRO A 61 -10.39 -5.35 -6.32
CA PRO A 61 -10.14 -6.78 -6.44
C PRO A 61 -9.80 -7.46 -5.11
N HIS A 62 -9.44 -6.69 -4.07
CA HIS A 62 -9.18 -7.24 -2.74
C HIS A 62 -10.41 -7.23 -1.82
N THR A 63 -11.58 -6.78 -2.27
CA THR A 63 -12.81 -6.68 -1.46
C THR A 63 -13.06 -7.94 -0.61
N GLY A 64 -13.29 -7.73 0.69
CA GLY A 64 -13.54 -8.79 1.67
C GLY A 64 -12.27 -9.47 2.20
N ARG A 65 -11.08 -9.10 1.71
CA ARG A 65 -9.80 -9.62 2.21
C ARG A 65 -9.24 -8.72 3.30
N VAL A 66 -8.52 -9.37 4.20
CA VAL A 66 -7.62 -8.72 5.16
C VAL A 66 -6.19 -8.87 4.65
N VAL A 67 -5.46 -7.76 4.57
CA VAL A 67 -4.04 -7.73 4.17
C VAL A 67 -3.22 -7.22 5.34
N CYS A 68 -2.40 -8.10 5.91
CA CYS A 68 -1.50 -7.78 7.00
C CYS A 68 -0.16 -7.28 6.44
N CYS A 69 0.38 -6.23 7.01
CA CYS A 69 1.58 -5.58 6.52
C CYS A 69 2.54 -5.24 7.65
N ILE A 70 3.82 -5.16 7.31
CA ILE A 70 4.79 -4.38 8.09
C ILE A 70 5.17 -3.12 7.32
N TYR A 71 5.47 -2.04 8.03
CA TYR A 71 5.86 -0.80 7.39
C TYR A 71 6.97 -0.06 8.14
N GLN A 72 7.68 0.79 7.40
CA GLN A 72 8.64 1.73 7.95
C GLN A 72 8.40 3.09 7.31
N LEU A 73 8.20 4.10 8.15
CA LEU A 73 8.05 5.49 7.73
C LEU A 73 9.21 6.31 8.27
N VAL A 74 10.05 6.84 7.37
CA VAL A 74 11.20 7.69 7.71
C VAL A 74 11.15 8.94 6.83
N GLY A 75 10.92 10.10 7.47
CA GLY A 75 10.70 11.36 6.75
C GLY A 75 9.51 11.28 5.79
N ASP A 76 9.76 11.51 4.50
CA ASP A 76 8.78 11.46 3.42
C ASP A 76 8.68 10.07 2.75
N ARG A 77 9.41 9.06 3.25
CA ARG A 77 9.47 7.73 2.63
C ARG A 77 8.72 6.69 3.45
N LEU A 78 7.75 6.06 2.80
CA LEU A 78 7.06 4.88 3.32
C LEU A 78 7.58 3.64 2.57
N ARG A 79 8.10 2.68 3.31
CA ARG A 79 8.33 1.31 2.82
C ARG A 79 7.30 0.40 3.48
N ILE A 80 6.61 -0.42 2.70
CA ILE A 80 5.55 -1.32 3.19
C ILE A 80 5.66 -2.66 2.47
N CYS A 81 5.60 -3.75 3.25
CA CYS A 81 5.54 -5.11 2.75
C CYS A 81 4.16 -5.68 3.08
N TYR A 82 3.41 -6.07 2.06
CA TYR A 82 2.05 -6.61 2.16
C TYR A 82 2.10 -8.14 2.09
N GLY A 83 1.49 -8.82 3.06
CA GLY A 83 1.19 -10.24 2.98
C GLY A 83 -0.15 -10.46 2.30
N LEU A 84 -0.12 -10.74 1.00
CA LEU A 84 -1.31 -10.88 0.17
C LEU A 84 -2.13 -12.11 0.54
N ASP A 85 -1.56 -13.09 1.23
CA ASP A 85 -2.26 -14.26 1.79
C ASP A 85 -2.92 -13.98 3.15
N GLY A 86 -2.84 -12.74 3.66
CA GLY A 86 -3.38 -12.32 4.95
C GLY A 86 -2.44 -12.61 6.13
N ARG A 87 -1.24 -13.14 5.91
CA ARG A 87 -0.23 -13.34 6.97
C ARG A 87 0.68 -12.13 7.07
N THR A 88 1.10 -11.76 8.28
CA THR A 88 2.02 -10.63 8.48
C THR A 88 3.42 -10.99 7.99
N PRO A 89 4.02 -10.25 7.04
CA PRO A 89 5.42 -10.44 6.66
C PRO A 89 6.35 -10.15 7.85
N THR A 90 7.44 -10.88 7.98
CA THR A 90 8.43 -10.65 9.05
C THR A 90 9.63 -9.83 8.58
N GLN A 91 9.77 -9.62 7.27
CA GLN A 91 10.88 -8.91 6.65
C GLN A 91 10.42 -8.11 5.41
N PHE A 92 11.18 -7.06 5.07
CA PHE A 92 10.96 -6.27 3.86
C PHE A 92 11.66 -6.91 2.66
N THR A 93 11.17 -8.07 2.22
CA THR A 93 11.69 -8.81 1.08
C THR A 93 10.54 -9.46 0.32
N THR A 94 10.76 -9.77 -0.96
CA THR A 94 9.94 -10.73 -1.68
C THR A 94 10.85 -11.81 -2.26
N GLN A 95 10.30 -13.01 -2.49
CA GLN A 95 10.99 -14.11 -3.16
C GLN A 95 10.00 -14.80 -4.10
N ALA A 96 10.51 -15.64 -5.00
CA ALA A 96 9.65 -16.51 -5.79
C ALA A 96 8.71 -17.30 -4.85
N ASP A 97 7.45 -17.45 -5.26
CA ASP A 97 6.41 -18.18 -4.53
C ASP A 97 6.02 -17.62 -3.15
N GLU A 98 6.57 -16.48 -2.73
CA GLU A 98 6.07 -15.74 -1.56
C GLU A 98 4.91 -14.82 -1.96
N PRO A 99 3.79 -14.81 -1.22
CA PRO A 99 2.68 -13.90 -1.46
C PRO A 99 2.97 -12.49 -0.91
N HIS A 100 4.19 -11.99 -1.09
CA HIS A 100 4.64 -10.69 -0.60
C HIS A 100 4.71 -9.67 -1.74
N TYR A 101 4.15 -8.49 -1.49
CA TYR A 101 4.36 -7.31 -2.33
C TYR A 101 5.15 -6.28 -1.52
N LEU A 102 6.28 -5.80 -2.02
CA LEU A 102 7.10 -4.80 -1.33
C LEU A 102 7.07 -3.50 -2.11
N ALA A 103 6.52 -2.44 -1.53
CA ALA A 103 6.47 -1.13 -2.16
C ALA A 103 7.23 -0.08 -1.36
N THR A 104 7.79 0.90 -2.07
CA THR A 104 8.35 2.11 -1.48
C THR A 104 7.72 3.33 -2.13
N TYR A 105 7.18 4.22 -1.31
CA TYR A 105 6.51 5.45 -1.71
C TYR A 105 7.29 6.66 -1.21
N ARG A 106 7.15 7.78 -1.94
CA ARG A 106 7.45 9.12 -1.43
C ARG A 106 6.12 9.83 -1.21
N ARG A 107 6.00 10.57 -0.11
CA ARG A 107 4.86 11.46 0.13
C ARG A 107 4.74 12.45 -1.03
N CYS A 108 3.56 12.55 -1.64
CA CYS A 108 3.25 13.62 -2.56
C CYS A 108 3.20 14.93 -1.77
N THR A 109 3.91 15.95 -2.24
CA THR A 109 3.92 17.29 -1.65
C THR A 109 2.79 18.18 -2.16
N GLU A 110 1.97 17.67 -3.08
CA GLU A 110 0.81 18.33 -3.65
C GLU A 110 -0.45 17.55 -3.23
N GLU A 111 -1.44 18.27 -2.70
CA GLU A 111 -2.82 17.77 -2.64
C GLU A 111 -3.28 17.58 -4.09
N ARG A 112 -3.25 16.33 -4.57
CA ARG A 112 -3.96 16.00 -5.81
C ARG A 112 -5.43 16.03 -5.45
N ASP A 113 -6.07 17.14 -5.83
CA ASP A 113 -7.47 17.48 -5.58
C ASP A 113 -8.37 16.24 -5.54
N THR A 114 -8.93 15.97 -4.36
CA THR A 114 -10.18 15.24 -4.24
C THR A 114 -11.18 15.92 -5.17
N VAL A 115 -11.59 15.23 -6.24
CA VAL A 115 -12.72 15.68 -7.06
C VAL A 115 -13.95 15.70 -6.17
N ASP A 116 -14.36 16.91 -5.78
CA ASP A 116 -15.64 17.21 -5.15
C ASP A 116 -16.76 16.72 -6.07
N SER A 117 -17.30 15.53 -5.76
CA SER A 117 -18.57 15.07 -6.31
C SER A 117 -19.71 15.60 -5.47
N SER A 118 -19.97 16.90 -5.61
CA SER A 118 -21.22 17.52 -5.21
C SER A 118 -21.91 18.05 -6.46
N VAL A 119 -22.79 17.23 -7.05
CA VAL A 119 -23.87 17.67 -7.95
C VAL A 119 -25.18 17.19 -7.35
#